data_AF-A0A524IAP4-F1
#
_entry.id   AF-A0A524IAP4-F1
#
_cell.length_a   1.000
_cell.length_b   1.000
_cell.length_c   1.000
_cell.angle_alpha   90.00
_cell.angle_beta   90.00
_cell.angle_gamma   90.00
#
_symmetry.space_group_name_H-M   'P 1'
#
loop_
_entity.id
_entity.type
_entity.pdbx_description
1 polymer ?
#
loop_
_entity_poly.entity_id
_entity_poly.type
_entity_poly.pdbx_seq_one_letter_code
_entity_poly.pdbx_strand_id
1 'polypeptide(L)'
;MPLKALLTEDEIPRKWYNLGADLPSPALPYLGPDGNPVTPEMMAPIFPGPLLEQEMSHKAEIDIPREVLEHLYKWRPSPLHRALSLEKALGTPAHIYYKNESISPAGSHKPNTAIPQAYYNKISGTENLTTETGAGQWGSALAFAGALIGLNIKIFMVRI
;
A
#
# COMPACT_ATOMS: atom_id res chain seq x y z
N MET A 1 -30.10 -5.27 10.82
CA MET A 1 -28.62 -5.17 10.93
C MET A 1 -28.13 -4.16 9.92
N PRO A 2 -27.13 -3.32 10.26
CA PRO A 2 -26.54 -2.39 9.30
C PRO A 2 -25.85 -3.18 8.16
N LEU A 3 -26.07 -2.75 6.91
CA LEU A 3 -25.47 -3.38 5.71
C LEU A 3 -23.97 -3.10 5.56
N LYS A 4 -23.46 -2.13 6.34
CA LYS A 4 -22.08 -1.69 6.32
C LYS A 4 -21.61 -1.49 7.75
N ALA A 5 -20.42 -1.97 8.06
CA ALA A 5 -19.66 -1.57 9.24
C ALA A 5 -18.71 -0.44 8.84
N LEU A 6 -18.80 0.67 9.55
CA LEU A 6 -17.97 1.86 9.37
C LEU A 6 -17.05 1.99 10.57
N LEU A 7 -15.84 2.52 10.31
CA LEU A 7 -14.92 2.96 11.34
C LEU A 7 -14.71 4.46 11.16
N THR A 8 -14.56 5.18 12.25
CA THR A 8 -14.15 6.59 12.28
C THR A 8 -12.65 6.71 12.01
N GLU A 9 -12.19 7.91 11.69
CA GLU A 9 -10.75 8.20 11.50
C GLU A 9 -9.95 7.91 12.78
N ASP A 10 -10.55 8.10 13.96
CA ASP A 10 -9.91 7.81 15.24
C ASP A 10 -9.62 6.31 15.41
N GLU A 11 -10.47 5.45 14.83
CA GLU A 11 -10.35 4.00 14.86
C GLU A 11 -9.40 3.41 13.80
N ILE A 12 -8.77 4.24 12.94
CA ILE A 12 -7.80 3.71 11.95
C ILE A 12 -6.58 3.08 12.67
N PRO A 13 -6.01 1.96 12.18
CA PRO A 13 -4.75 1.48 12.72
C PRO A 13 -3.65 2.55 12.62
N ARG A 14 -2.81 2.65 13.66
CA ARG A 14 -1.66 3.57 13.70
C ARG A 14 -0.34 2.90 13.32
N LYS A 15 -0.38 1.59 13.02
CA LYS A 15 0.77 0.78 12.62
C LYS A 15 0.42 -0.10 11.43
N TRP A 16 1.38 -0.32 10.55
CA TRP A 16 1.35 -1.43 9.61
C TRP A 16 1.75 -2.71 10.30
N TYR A 17 1.19 -3.82 9.82
CA TYR A 17 1.54 -5.15 10.29
C TYR A 17 2.50 -5.82 9.31
N ASN A 18 3.62 -6.33 9.82
CA ASN A 18 4.60 -7.09 9.07
C ASN A 18 4.41 -8.58 9.35
N LEU A 19 3.80 -9.28 8.40
CA LEU A 19 3.59 -10.73 8.50
C LEU A 19 4.90 -11.52 8.60
N GLY A 20 6.03 -10.97 8.11
CA GLY A 20 7.34 -11.60 8.17
C GLY A 20 7.80 -11.94 9.59
N ALA A 21 7.30 -11.23 10.61
CA ALA A 21 7.60 -11.50 12.01
C ALA A 21 6.98 -12.80 12.53
N ASP A 22 5.92 -13.30 11.89
CA ASP A 22 5.20 -14.51 12.32
C ASP A 22 5.46 -15.73 11.43
N LEU A 23 6.20 -15.55 10.33
CA LEU A 23 6.43 -16.65 9.41
C LEU A 23 7.19 -17.78 10.14
N PRO A 24 6.84 -19.05 9.89
CA PRO A 24 7.47 -20.20 10.55
C PRO A 24 8.97 -20.33 10.20
N SER A 25 9.38 -19.71 9.11
CA SER A 25 10.77 -19.56 8.70
C SER A 25 10.98 -18.16 8.13
N PRO A 26 12.19 -17.58 8.22
CA PRO A 26 12.49 -16.30 7.60
C PRO A 26 12.21 -16.33 6.09
N ALA A 27 11.84 -15.17 5.54
CA ALA A 27 11.78 -15.00 4.09
C ALA A 27 13.16 -15.27 3.47
N LEU A 28 13.17 -15.85 2.27
CA LEU A 28 14.41 -16.03 1.52
C LEU A 28 14.97 -14.66 1.14
N PRO A 29 16.31 -14.50 1.13
CA PRO A 29 16.91 -13.25 0.72
C PRO A 29 16.64 -12.98 -0.76
N TYR A 30 16.61 -11.70 -1.11
CA TYR A 30 16.70 -11.27 -2.50
C TYR A 30 18.03 -11.74 -3.08
N LEU A 31 18.00 -12.37 -4.26
CA LEU A 31 19.21 -12.85 -4.93
C LEU A 31 19.55 -11.95 -6.12
N GLY A 32 20.85 -11.67 -6.28
CA GLY A 32 21.39 -11.01 -7.46
C GLY A 32 21.44 -11.96 -8.67
N PRO A 33 21.78 -11.44 -9.85
CA PRO A 33 21.95 -12.25 -11.05
C PRO A 33 23.03 -13.34 -10.93
N ASP A 34 23.96 -13.18 -9.99
CA ASP A 34 25.02 -14.12 -9.63
C ASP A 34 24.56 -15.23 -8.66
N GLY A 35 23.31 -15.17 -8.19
CA GLY A 35 22.72 -16.11 -7.24
C GLY A 35 23.06 -15.82 -5.77
N ASN A 36 23.79 -14.73 -5.47
CA ASN A 36 24.14 -14.37 -4.10
C ASN A 36 23.13 -13.39 -3.50
N PRO A 37 22.97 -13.35 -2.16
CA PRO A 37 22.11 -12.37 -1.50
C PRO A 37 22.48 -10.92 -1.82
N VAL A 38 21.47 -10.11 -2.15
CA VAL A 38 21.57 -8.67 -2.38
C VAL A 38 21.70 -7.94 -1.04
N THR A 39 22.71 -7.09 -0.88
CA THR A 39 22.87 -6.27 0.33
C THR A 39 22.02 -4.99 0.27
N PRO A 40 21.70 -4.35 1.41
CA PRO A 40 21.00 -3.06 1.41
C PRO A 40 21.71 -1.99 0.56
N GLU A 41 23.04 -1.96 0.55
CA GLU A 41 23.83 -1.02 -0.25
C GLU A 41 23.61 -1.22 -1.75
N MET A 42 23.40 -2.46 -2.18
CA MET A 42 23.07 -2.79 -3.57
C MET A 42 21.66 -2.33 -3.97
N MET A 43 20.75 -2.17 -3.00
CA MET A 43 19.38 -1.69 -3.22
C MET A 43 19.22 -0.18 -3.07
N ALA A 44 20.15 0.49 -2.39
CA ALA A 44 20.16 1.93 -2.15
C ALA A 44 20.05 2.82 -3.41
N PRO A 45 20.52 2.40 -4.60
CA PRO A 45 20.27 3.15 -5.83
C PRO A 45 18.80 3.23 -6.25
N ILE A 46 17.95 2.32 -5.75
CA ILE A 46 16.53 2.19 -6.12
C ILE A 46 15.62 2.67 -4.99
N PHE A 47 15.96 2.32 -3.75
CA PHE A 47 15.12 2.60 -2.60
C PHE A 47 15.83 3.53 -1.59
N PRO A 48 15.15 4.57 -1.08
CA PRO A 48 15.66 5.39 0.01
C PRO A 48 15.73 4.58 1.31
N GLY A 49 16.61 5.01 2.22
CA GLY A 49 16.89 4.35 3.50
C GLY A 49 15.64 3.92 4.28
N PRO A 50 14.64 4.81 4.53
CA PRO A 50 13.43 4.44 5.27
C PRO A 50 12.59 3.33 4.63
N LEU A 51 12.64 3.16 3.30
CA LEU A 51 11.96 2.04 2.62
C LEU A 51 12.77 0.75 2.75
N LEU A 52 14.11 0.82 2.66
CA LEU A 52 14.98 -0.32 2.92
C LEU A 52 14.86 -0.83 4.36
N GLU A 53 14.79 0.08 5.34
CA GLU A 53 14.61 -0.28 6.74
C GLU A 53 13.31 -1.06 6.97
N GLN A 54 12.23 -0.70 6.27
CA GLN A 54 10.96 -1.43 6.34
C GLN A 54 11.08 -2.81 5.70
N GLU A 55 11.70 -2.90 4.52
CA GLU A 55 11.91 -4.15 3.78
C GLU A 55 12.76 -5.15 4.59
N MET A 56 13.76 -4.65 5.32
CA MET A 56 14.67 -5.46 6.14
C MET A 56 14.19 -5.64 7.59
N SER A 57 13.01 -5.12 7.93
CA SER A 57 12.52 -5.13 9.32
C SER A 57 12.01 -6.50 9.75
N HIS A 58 12.37 -6.91 10.97
CA HIS A 58 11.78 -8.05 11.67
C HIS A 58 10.74 -7.64 12.73
N LYS A 59 10.41 -6.35 12.84
CA LYS A 59 9.38 -5.88 13.76
C LYS A 59 8.01 -6.28 13.24
N ALA A 60 7.15 -6.84 14.09
CA ALA A 60 5.78 -7.19 13.76
C ALA A 60 4.91 -5.97 13.43
N GLU A 61 5.20 -4.83 14.06
CA GLU A 61 4.49 -3.57 13.81
C GLU A 61 5.45 -2.45 13.44
N ILE A 62 5.05 -1.64 12.47
CA ILE A 62 5.78 -0.47 11.99
C ILE A 62 4.85 0.74 12.09
N ASP A 63 5.27 1.79 12.80
CA ASP A 63 4.44 2.98 12.98
C ASP A 63 4.16 3.67 11.63
N ILE A 64 2.91 4.11 11.45
CA ILE A 64 2.50 4.90 10.28
C ILE A 64 2.76 6.37 10.60
N PRO A 65 3.58 7.09 9.81
CA PRO A 65 3.80 8.52 10.01
C PRO A 65 2.49 9.30 10.03
N ARG A 66 2.43 10.36 10.83
CA ARG A 66 1.21 11.16 10.98
C ARG A 66 0.79 11.78 9.64
N GLU A 67 1.75 12.27 8.89
CA GLU A 67 1.58 12.86 7.56
C GLU A 67 1.00 11.85 6.57
N VAL A 68 1.45 10.59 6.64
CA VAL A 68 0.88 9.50 5.83
C VAL A 68 -0.58 9.28 6.20
N LEU A 69 -0.92 9.22 7.50
CA LEU A 69 -2.30 9.09 7.96
C LEU A 69 -3.19 10.25 7.47
N GLU A 70 -2.69 11.49 7.53
CA GLU A 70 -3.41 12.69 7.06
C GLU A 70 -3.74 12.66 5.56
N HIS A 71 -2.90 12.00 4.76
CA HIS A 71 -3.23 11.71 3.37
C HIS A 71 -4.26 10.59 3.24
N LEU A 72 -4.13 9.52 4.01
CA LEU A 72 -5.02 8.37 3.97
C LEU A 72 -6.45 8.70 4.43
N TYR A 73 -6.65 9.59 5.42
CA TYR A 73 -7.98 9.97 5.93
C TYR A 73 -8.94 10.46 4.84
N LYS A 74 -8.41 10.97 3.72
CA LYS A 74 -9.22 11.40 2.56
C LYS A 74 -10.14 10.30 2.01
N TRP A 75 -9.83 9.02 2.23
CA TRP A 75 -10.73 7.89 1.88
C TRP A 75 -10.71 6.74 2.89
N ARG A 76 -9.92 6.82 3.96
CA ARG A 76 -9.78 5.76 4.97
C ARG A 76 -10.44 6.21 6.28
N PRO A 77 -11.06 5.28 7.04
CA PRO A 77 -11.16 3.84 6.78
C PRO A 77 -12.17 3.47 5.70
N SER A 78 -11.88 2.42 4.91
CA SER A 78 -12.85 1.90 3.96
C SER A 78 -13.98 1.11 4.64
N PRO A 79 -15.21 1.14 4.13
CA PRO A 79 -16.33 0.41 4.73
C PRO A 79 -16.20 -1.10 4.52
N LEU A 80 -16.66 -1.89 5.50
CA LEU A 80 -16.87 -3.33 5.35
C LEU A 80 -18.36 -3.56 5.06
N HIS A 81 -18.68 -4.13 3.91
CA HIS A 81 -20.06 -4.35 3.48
C HIS A 81 -20.45 -5.81 3.65
N ARG A 82 -21.73 -6.05 4.00
CA ARG A 82 -22.34 -7.38 3.88
C ARG A 82 -23.11 -7.50 2.57
N ALA A 83 -22.84 -8.56 1.81
CA ALA A 83 -23.40 -8.77 0.48
C ALA A 83 -24.73 -9.56 0.52
N LEU A 84 -25.76 -9.04 1.19
CA LEU A 84 -27.04 -9.75 1.38
C LEU A 84 -27.69 -10.24 0.07
N SER A 85 -27.66 -9.42 -0.99
CA SER A 85 -28.22 -9.82 -2.28
C SER A 85 -27.48 -10.99 -2.90
N LEU A 86 -26.15 -11.06 -2.70
CA LEU A 86 -25.33 -12.18 -3.14
C LEU A 86 -25.59 -13.42 -2.30
N GLU A 87 -25.69 -13.27 -0.97
CA GLU A 87 -26.08 -14.36 -0.06
C GLU A 87 -27.42 -14.99 -0.51
N LYS A 88 -28.42 -14.14 -0.78
CA LYS A 88 -29.74 -14.57 -1.28
C LYS A 88 -29.66 -15.24 -2.65
N ALA A 89 -28.90 -14.67 -3.59
CA ALA A 89 -28.76 -15.24 -4.93
C ALA A 89 -28.09 -16.62 -4.92
N LEU A 90 -27.19 -16.86 -3.96
CA LEU A 90 -26.49 -18.13 -3.79
C LEU A 90 -27.25 -19.14 -2.92
N GLY A 91 -28.30 -18.71 -2.20
CA GLY A 91 -29.00 -19.56 -1.24
C GLY A 91 -28.11 -20.07 -0.10
N THR A 92 -27.02 -19.36 0.20
CA THR A 92 -26.01 -19.82 1.17
C THR A 92 -26.35 -19.42 2.60
N PRO A 93 -26.08 -20.27 3.61
CA PRO A 93 -26.14 -19.87 5.01
C PRO A 93 -24.92 -19.03 5.43
N ALA A 94 -23.88 -18.95 4.60
CA ALA A 94 -22.68 -18.18 4.90
C ALA A 94 -22.94 -16.68 4.84
N HIS A 95 -22.28 -15.92 5.71
CA HIS A 95 -22.25 -14.46 5.62
C HIS A 95 -21.10 -14.04 4.71
N ILE A 96 -21.39 -13.20 3.71
CA ILE A 96 -20.40 -12.73 2.74
C ILE A 96 -20.11 -11.26 3.01
N TYR A 97 -18.87 -10.95 3.35
CA TYR A 97 -18.40 -9.58 3.55
C TYR A 97 -17.32 -9.21 2.54
N TYR A 98 -17.28 -7.94 2.15
CA TYR A 98 -16.19 -7.39 1.34
C TYR A 98 -15.71 -6.07 1.91
N LYS A 99 -14.38 -5.94 2.03
CA LYS A 99 -13.72 -4.70 2.40
C LYS A 99 -13.62 -3.81 1.17
N ASN A 100 -14.35 -2.71 1.15
CA ASN A 100 -14.55 -1.91 -0.06
C ASN A 100 -13.41 -0.92 -0.29
N GLU A 101 -12.28 -1.39 -0.81
CA GLU A 101 -11.13 -0.56 -1.18
C GLU A 101 -11.32 0.25 -2.49
N SER A 102 -12.49 0.17 -3.14
CA SER A 102 -12.75 0.90 -4.38
C SER A 102 -13.00 2.41 -4.18
N ILE A 103 -13.13 2.85 -2.93
CA ILE A 103 -13.51 4.24 -2.60
C ILE A 103 -12.35 5.24 -2.64
N SER A 104 -11.12 4.78 -2.85
CA SER A 104 -9.99 5.69 -3.02
C SER A 104 -10.13 6.48 -4.34
N PRO A 105 -9.52 7.66 -4.47
CA PRO A 105 -9.56 8.42 -5.72
C PRO A 105 -9.03 7.67 -6.96
N ALA A 106 -8.12 6.69 -6.75
CA ALA A 106 -7.63 5.81 -7.81
C ALA A 106 -8.46 4.53 -8.00
N GLY A 107 -9.59 4.38 -7.29
CA GLY A 107 -10.52 3.26 -7.45
C GLY A 107 -10.01 1.89 -6.96
N SER A 108 -8.98 1.86 -6.12
CA SER A 108 -8.37 0.60 -5.64
C SER A 108 -7.61 0.75 -4.31
N HIS A 109 -7.04 -0.34 -3.80
CA HIS A 109 -6.18 -0.33 -2.61
C HIS A 109 -4.77 0.27 -2.87
N LYS A 110 -4.38 0.49 -4.13
CA LYS A 110 -3.00 0.89 -4.48
C LYS A 110 -2.52 2.20 -3.85
N PRO A 111 -3.36 3.23 -3.66
CA PRO A 111 -2.96 4.42 -2.91
C PRO A 111 -2.46 4.14 -1.49
N ASN A 112 -2.87 3.02 -0.86
CA ASN A 112 -2.43 2.67 0.48
C ASN A 112 -0.91 2.44 0.58
N THR A 113 -0.23 2.05 -0.52
CA THR A 113 1.23 1.98 -0.59
C THR A 113 1.84 3.14 -1.39
N ALA A 114 1.13 3.68 -2.38
CA ALA A 114 1.64 4.80 -3.16
C ALA A 114 1.92 6.05 -2.31
N ILE A 115 1.04 6.36 -1.34
CA ILE A 115 1.22 7.47 -0.40
C ILE A 115 2.49 7.31 0.45
N PRO A 116 2.68 6.23 1.24
CA PRO A 116 3.89 6.11 2.03
C PRO A 116 5.15 6.04 1.17
N GLN A 117 5.14 5.37 0.02
CA GLN A 117 6.31 5.35 -0.87
C GLN A 117 6.68 6.73 -1.39
N ALA A 118 5.71 7.53 -1.83
CA ALA A 118 5.95 8.92 -2.23
C ALA A 118 6.41 9.78 -1.05
N TYR A 119 5.85 9.58 0.14
CA TYR A 119 6.23 10.30 1.36
C TYR A 119 7.69 10.02 1.74
N TYR A 120 8.09 8.75 1.84
CA TYR A 120 9.44 8.36 2.22
C TYR A 120 10.48 8.82 1.19
N ASN A 121 10.14 8.79 -0.09
CA ASN A 121 11.00 9.36 -1.13
C ASN A 121 11.14 10.87 -0.99
N LYS A 122 10.04 11.59 -0.79
CA LYS A 122 10.04 13.05 -0.64
C LYS A 122 10.92 13.50 0.54
N ILE A 123 10.77 12.88 1.72
CA ILE A 123 11.57 13.26 2.89
C ILE A 123 13.04 12.83 2.77
N SER A 124 13.33 11.85 1.90
CA SER A 124 14.70 11.40 1.62
C SER A 124 15.39 12.24 0.54
N GLY A 125 14.76 13.32 0.07
CA GLY A 125 15.33 14.22 -0.93
C GLY A 125 15.13 13.78 -2.38
N THR A 126 14.37 12.71 -2.64
CA THR A 126 14.01 12.34 -4.01
C THR A 126 13.14 13.44 -4.62
N GLU A 127 13.54 13.96 -5.78
CA GLU A 127 12.77 14.99 -6.49
C GLU A 127 11.82 14.38 -7.54
N ASN A 128 12.21 13.25 -8.12
CA ASN A 128 11.50 12.59 -9.20
C ASN A 128 11.43 11.08 -8.93
N LEU A 129 10.23 10.51 -9.03
CA LEU A 129 10.01 9.07 -9.03
C LEU A 129 9.59 8.59 -10.41
N THR A 130 10.06 7.40 -10.77
CA THR A 130 9.65 6.72 -11.98
C THR A 130 8.95 5.41 -11.65
N THR A 131 7.93 5.05 -12.41
CA THR A 131 7.33 3.72 -12.32
C THR A 131 6.75 3.27 -13.65
N GLU A 132 6.57 1.96 -13.80
CA GLU A 132 5.86 1.32 -14.90
C GLU A 132 4.36 1.24 -14.64
N THR A 133 3.55 1.07 -15.69
CA THR A 133 2.17 0.63 -15.52
C THR A 133 1.64 -0.09 -16.76
N GLY A 134 0.81 -1.12 -16.55
CA GLY A 134 0.06 -1.79 -17.62
C GLY A 134 -1.27 -1.06 -17.87
N ALA A 135 -2.36 -1.60 -17.32
CA ALA A 135 -3.70 -1.01 -17.44
C ALA A 135 -3.88 0.38 -16.80
N GLY A 136 -2.92 0.86 -16.00
CA GLY A 136 -2.91 2.22 -15.47
C GLY A 136 -3.31 2.39 -14.00
N GLN A 137 -3.79 1.34 -13.31
CA GLN A 137 -4.21 1.47 -11.90
C GLN A 137 -3.05 1.90 -10.98
N TRP A 138 -1.87 1.32 -11.16
CA TRP A 138 -0.69 1.66 -10.34
C TRP A 138 -0.15 3.05 -10.68
N GLY A 139 -0.01 3.36 -11.98
CA GLY A 139 0.38 4.70 -12.41
C GLY A 139 -0.58 5.77 -11.87
N SER A 140 -1.88 5.53 -11.91
CA SER A 140 -2.89 6.45 -11.36
C SER A 140 -2.74 6.65 -9.85
N ALA A 141 -2.50 5.58 -9.09
CA ALA A 141 -2.29 5.65 -7.65
C ALA A 141 -1.02 6.45 -7.29
N LEU A 142 0.08 6.22 -8.02
CA LEU A 142 1.34 6.93 -7.76
C LEU A 142 1.30 8.39 -8.23
N ALA A 143 0.66 8.67 -9.38
CA ALA A 143 0.40 10.05 -9.82
C ALA A 143 -0.43 10.83 -8.78
N PHE A 144 -1.49 10.21 -8.26
CA PHE A 144 -2.31 10.80 -7.22
C PHE A 144 -1.51 11.06 -5.94
N ALA A 145 -0.67 10.11 -5.51
CA ALA A 145 0.22 10.30 -4.36
C ALA A 145 1.22 11.44 -4.57
N GLY A 146 1.88 11.49 -5.73
CA GLY A 146 2.81 12.55 -6.09
C GLY A 146 2.16 13.94 -6.10
N ALA A 147 0.92 14.04 -6.61
CA ALA A 147 0.16 15.30 -6.59
C ALA A 147 -0.15 15.79 -5.16
N LEU A 148 -0.46 14.87 -4.24
CA LEU A 148 -0.73 15.21 -2.83
C LEU A 148 0.53 15.58 -2.04
N ILE A 149 1.66 14.93 -2.33
CA ILE A 149 2.91 15.04 -1.56
C ILE A 149 3.86 16.09 -2.16
N GLY A 150 3.61 16.54 -3.39
CA GLY A 150 4.49 17.45 -4.12
C GLY A 150 5.75 16.77 -4.62
N LEU A 151 5.59 15.60 -5.24
CA LEU A 151 6.67 14.79 -5.82
C LEU A 151 6.39 14.54 -7.30
N ASN A 152 7.37 14.80 -8.17
CA ASN A 152 7.20 14.59 -9.60
C ASN A 152 7.22 13.09 -9.93
N ILE A 153 6.19 12.61 -10.62
CA ILE A 153 6.07 11.19 -10.99
C ILE A 153 6.09 11.04 -12.51
N LYS A 154 7.02 10.23 -13.02
CA LYS A 154 7.08 9.84 -14.43
C LYS A 154 6.62 8.40 -14.58
N ILE A 155 5.55 8.21 -15.35
CA ILE A 155 4.92 6.89 -15.55
C ILE A 155 5.27 6.38 -16.95
N PHE A 156 5.81 5.17 -17.00
CA PHE A 156 6.07 4.43 -18.23
C PHE A 156 4.94 3.44 -18.46
N MET A 157 3.96 3.82 -19.28
CA MET A 157 2.80 2.98 -19.60
C MET A 157 3.08 2.11 -20.83
N VAL A 158 2.68 0.83 -20.76
CA VAL A 158 2.82 -0.11 -21.88
C VAL A 158 2.10 0.41 -23.12
N ARG A 159 2.78 0.38 -24.27
CA ARG A 159 2.18 0.69 -25.57
C ARG A 159 1.32 -0.49 -26.02
N ILE A 160 0.06 -0.22 -26.36
CA ILE A 160 -0.88 -1.18 -26.97
C ILE A 160 -0.67 -1.18 -28.48
#